data_AF-A0A1I3G0F2-F1
#
_entry.id   AF-A0A1I3G0F2-F1
#
_cell.length_a   1.000
_cell.length_b   1.000
_cell.length_c   1.000
_cell.angle_alpha   90.00
_cell.angle_beta   90.00
_cell.angle_gamma   90.00
#
_symmetry.space_group_name_H-M   'P 1'
#
loop_
_entity.id
_entity.type
_entity.pdbx_description
1 polymer ?
#
loop_
_entity_poly.entity_id
_entity_poly.type
_entity_poly.pdbx_seq_one_letter_code
_entity_poly.pdbx_strand_id
1 'polypeptide(L)'
;MQAWRTPDGRVLVAGPVGPLSDTLLGPHGILGPDGAFLTEERTYYELDASGALRHVYETTVSSVEYELYATTYRVEGTALHGYESSCDASSGESRHRHTVKFTGLTPLAPAETPSEERIHALLADEARMRNERGAGRLPG
;
A
#
# COMPACT_ATOMS: atom_id res chain seq x y z
N MET A 1 2.73 15.51 6.40
CA MET A 1 2.08 14.21 6.15
C MET A 1 0.59 14.33 6.34
N GLN A 2 -0.20 13.46 5.71
CA GLN A 2 -1.64 13.35 5.93
C GLN A 2 -1.93 12.06 6.71
N ALA A 3 -2.95 12.07 7.56
CA ALA A 3 -3.41 10.89 8.26
C ALA A 3 -4.92 10.91 8.48
N TRP A 4 -5.51 9.74 8.67
CA TRP A 4 -6.93 9.55 8.87
C TRP A 4 -7.18 8.60 10.03
N ARG A 5 -8.26 8.85 10.76
CA ARG A 5 -8.87 7.89 11.66
C ARG A 5 -9.79 6.99 10.85
N THR A 6 -9.61 5.68 10.99
CA THR A 6 -10.55 4.68 10.50
C THR A 6 -11.76 4.55 11.44
N PRO A 7 -12.90 4.00 10.99
CA PRO A 7 -14.09 3.86 11.83
C PRO A 7 -13.90 3.03 13.10
N ASP A 8 -12.93 2.11 13.10
CA ASP A 8 -12.61 1.25 14.25
C ASP A 8 -11.46 1.79 15.11
N GLY A 9 -11.06 3.04 14.90
CA GLY A 9 -10.14 3.77 15.77
C GLY A 9 -8.65 3.64 15.39
N ARG A 10 -8.31 2.80 14.40
CA ARG A 10 -6.95 2.70 13.82
C ARG A 10 -6.58 3.98 13.07
N VAL A 11 -5.29 4.21 12.86
CA VAL A 11 -4.77 5.38 12.14
C VAL A 11 -4.15 4.94 10.82
N LEU A 12 -4.60 5.51 9.72
CA LEU A 12 -3.97 5.36 8.42
C LEU A 12 -3.11 6.60 8.15
N VAL A 13 -1.84 6.42 7.81
CA VAL A 13 -0.89 7.51 7.58
C VAL A 13 -0.40 7.44 6.13
N ALA A 14 -0.53 8.53 5.39
CA ALA A 14 0.05 8.66 4.07
C ALA A 14 1.57 8.84 4.16
N GLY A 15 2.29 7.93 3.51
CA GLY A 15 3.72 7.98 3.28
C GLY A 15 4.11 8.77 2.03
N PRO A 16 5.35 8.58 1.55
CA PRO A 16 5.87 9.27 0.38
C PRO A 16 5.06 8.95 -0.86
N VAL A 17 5.05 9.91 -1.79
CA VAL A 17 4.53 9.75 -3.14
C VAL A 17 5.68 9.70 -4.12
N GLY A 18 5.60 8.77 -5.07
CA GLY A 18 6.55 8.63 -6.15
C GLY A 18 5.84 8.46 -7.49
N PRO A 19 6.57 8.62 -8.60
CA PRO A 19 6.04 8.21 -9.90
C PRO A 19 5.79 6.70 -9.88
N LEU A 20 4.64 6.28 -10.39
CA LEU A 20 4.38 4.86 -10.62
C LEU A 20 5.32 4.39 -11.74
N SER A 21 6.12 3.35 -11.48
CA SER A 21 7.14 2.92 -12.44
C SER A 21 6.53 2.39 -13.75
N ASP A 22 6.94 2.96 -14.88
CA ASP A 22 6.50 2.58 -16.24
C ASP A 22 6.79 1.11 -16.59
N THR A 23 7.67 0.45 -15.83
CA THR A 23 8.05 -0.95 -16.01
C THR A 23 7.13 -1.93 -15.29
N LEU A 24 6.24 -1.49 -14.38
CA LEU A 24 5.47 -2.38 -13.50
C LEU A 24 4.55 -3.34 -14.27
N LEU A 25 3.91 -2.85 -15.33
CA LEU A 25 3.08 -3.64 -16.25
C LEU A 25 3.29 -3.23 -17.72
N GLY A 26 4.33 -2.45 -18.00
CA GLY A 26 4.57 -1.88 -19.33
C GLY A 26 3.34 -1.12 -19.85
N PRO A 27 2.88 -1.36 -21.09
CA PRO A 27 1.75 -0.63 -21.68
C PRO A 27 0.39 -0.91 -21.02
N HIS A 28 0.31 -1.91 -20.14
CA HIS A 28 -0.94 -2.34 -19.52
C HIS A 28 -1.27 -1.56 -18.24
N GLY A 29 -0.27 -0.97 -17.58
CA GLY A 29 -0.41 -0.04 -16.45
C GLY A 29 -1.35 -0.49 -15.30
N ILE A 30 -1.66 0.43 -14.40
CA ILE A 30 -2.71 0.27 -13.40
C ILE A 30 -3.80 1.29 -13.68
N LEU A 31 -5.05 0.83 -13.84
CA LEU A 31 -6.19 1.72 -14.07
C LEU A 31 -6.80 2.22 -12.76
N GLY A 32 -7.06 3.52 -12.73
CA GLY A 32 -7.86 4.19 -11.72
C GLY A 32 -9.37 3.96 -11.94
N PRO A 33 -10.22 4.55 -11.08
CA PRO A 33 -11.66 4.31 -11.09
C PRO A 33 -12.37 4.95 -12.30
N ASP A 34 -11.73 5.93 -12.93
CA ASP A 34 -12.17 6.61 -14.16
C ASP A 34 -11.69 5.93 -15.44
N GLY A 35 -10.95 4.81 -15.31
CA GLY A 35 -10.34 4.12 -16.44
C GLY A 35 -9.09 4.81 -16.99
N ALA A 36 -8.58 5.86 -16.33
CA ALA A 36 -7.28 6.45 -16.66
C ALA A 36 -6.15 5.68 -15.97
N PHE A 37 -4.95 5.72 -16.55
CA PHE A 37 -3.78 5.17 -15.89
C PHE A 37 -3.40 5.99 -14.65
N LEU A 38 -3.16 5.29 -13.54
CA LEU A 38 -2.51 5.88 -12.39
C LEU A 38 -1.05 6.16 -12.73
N THR A 39 -0.58 7.35 -12.37
CA THR A 39 0.79 7.82 -12.66
C THR A 39 1.63 7.98 -11.39
N GLU A 40 1.01 7.83 -10.22
CA GLU A 40 1.65 8.01 -8.93
C GLU A 40 1.38 6.78 -8.07
N GLU A 41 2.39 6.41 -7.30
CA GLU A 41 2.25 5.47 -6.19
C GLU A 41 2.40 6.18 -4.86
N ARG A 42 1.68 5.66 -3.87
CA ARG A 42 1.80 6.12 -2.49
C ARG A 42 1.73 4.95 -1.53
N THR A 43 2.65 4.91 -0.59
CA THR A 43 2.60 3.97 0.53
C THR A 43 1.69 4.51 1.63
N TYR A 44 0.87 3.64 2.24
CA TYR A 44 0.12 3.97 3.45
C TYR A 44 0.47 3.03 4.59
N TYR A 45 0.64 3.59 5.78
CA TYR A 45 0.95 2.85 7.00
C TYR A 45 -0.29 2.79 7.88
N GLU A 46 -0.72 1.58 8.21
CA GLU A 46 -1.83 1.37 9.13
C GLU A 46 -1.28 1.11 10.53
N LEU A 47 -1.66 1.95 11.47
CA LEU A 47 -1.33 1.83 12.88
C LEU A 47 -2.56 1.37 13.67
N ASP A 48 -2.37 0.43 14.57
CA ASP A 48 -3.44 0.03 15.49
C ASP A 48 -3.73 1.11 16.57
N ALA A 49 -4.70 0.84 17.44
CA ALA A 49 -5.08 1.78 18.51
C ALA A 49 -3.96 2.04 19.54
N SER A 50 -2.98 1.12 19.66
CA SER A 50 -1.79 1.32 20.51
C SER A 50 -0.70 2.14 19.81
N GLY A 51 -0.85 2.36 18.49
CA GLY A 51 0.10 3.06 17.65
C GLY A 51 1.21 2.16 17.10
N ALA A 52 1.04 0.84 17.16
CA ALA A 52 1.95 -0.12 16.54
C ALA A 52 1.61 -0.29 15.05
N LEU A 53 2.63 -0.55 14.23
CA LEU A 53 2.45 -0.80 12.81
C LEU A 53 1.72 -2.13 12.62
N ARG A 54 0.58 -2.10 11.94
CA ARG A 54 -0.27 -3.26 11.66
C ARG A 54 -0.12 -3.74 10.22
N HIS A 55 -0.08 -2.81 9.28
CA HIS A 55 0.00 -3.13 7.86
C HIS A 55 0.66 -2.00 7.05
N VAL A 56 1.25 -2.37 5.91
CA VAL A 56 1.81 -1.44 4.94
C VAL A 56 1.12 -1.68 3.60
N TYR A 57 0.39 -0.68 3.14
CA TYR A 57 -0.22 -0.64 1.81
C TYR A 57 0.77 0.02 0.85
N GLU A 58 1.67 -0.76 0.29
CA GLU A 58 2.67 -0.31 -0.70
C GLU A 58 2.34 -0.84 -2.10
N THR A 59 2.94 -0.23 -3.13
CA THR A 59 2.87 -0.81 -4.47
C THR A 59 3.61 -2.14 -4.47
N THR A 60 2.96 -3.21 -4.91
CA THR A 60 3.56 -4.54 -5.01
C THR A 60 3.46 -5.06 -6.42
N VAL A 61 4.51 -5.74 -6.88
CA VAL A 61 4.51 -6.56 -8.09
C VAL A 61 4.70 -8.00 -7.69
N SER A 62 3.93 -8.88 -8.30
CA SER A 62 4.15 -10.31 -8.20
C SER A 62 3.92 -10.98 -9.56
N SER A 63 4.48 -12.17 -9.72
CA SER A 63 4.16 -13.01 -10.87
C SER A 63 3.70 -14.38 -10.37
N VAL A 64 2.70 -14.93 -11.04
CA VAL A 64 2.23 -16.29 -10.82
C VAL A 64 2.09 -16.94 -12.19
N GLU A 65 2.88 -17.97 -12.45
CA GLU A 65 2.96 -18.65 -13.75
C GLU A 65 3.25 -17.66 -14.90
N TYR A 66 2.25 -17.39 -15.74
CA TYR A 66 2.34 -16.50 -16.90
C TYR A 66 1.67 -15.14 -16.67
N GLU A 67 1.15 -14.89 -15.46
CA GLU A 67 0.42 -13.66 -15.15
C GLU A 67 1.26 -12.78 -14.22
N LEU A 68 1.51 -11.55 -14.67
CA LEU A 68 2.15 -10.50 -13.90
C LEU A 68 1.06 -9.65 -13.24
N TYR A 69 1.20 -9.36 -11.95
CA TYR A 69 0.25 -8.60 -11.15
C TYR A 69 0.94 -7.35 -10.59
N ALA A 70 0.25 -6.23 -10.59
CA ALA A 70 0.64 -5.04 -9.85
C ALA A 70 -0.54 -4.50 -9.06
N THR A 71 -0.28 -4.12 -7.81
CA THR A 71 -1.29 -3.52 -6.92
C THR A 71 -0.76 -2.23 -6.36
N THR A 72 -1.55 -1.16 -6.38
CA THR A 72 -1.27 0.11 -5.71
C THR A 72 -2.50 0.63 -4.96
N TYR A 73 -2.34 1.70 -4.19
CA TYR A 73 -3.37 2.18 -3.27
C TYR A 73 -3.57 3.69 -3.36
N ARG A 74 -4.80 4.15 -3.14
CA ARG A 74 -5.12 5.57 -3.08
C ARG A 74 -6.24 5.87 -2.09
N VAL A 75 -6.08 6.91 -1.28
CA VAL A 75 -7.20 7.48 -0.54
C VAL A 75 -7.98 8.40 -1.48
N GLU A 76 -9.27 8.14 -1.63
CA GLU A 76 -10.20 8.95 -2.41
C GLU A 76 -11.43 9.26 -1.55
N GLY A 77 -11.69 10.55 -1.34
CA GLY A 77 -12.70 10.99 -0.38
C GLY A 77 -12.44 10.41 1.01
N THR A 78 -13.34 9.53 1.46
CA THR A 78 -13.30 8.91 2.79
C THR A 78 -12.94 7.42 2.73
N ALA A 79 -12.30 6.94 1.67
CA ALA A 79 -12.01 5.52 1.49
C ALA A 79 -10.59 5.27 1.00
N LEU A 80 -10.00 4.16 1.45
CA LEU A 80 -8.75 3.63 0.88
C LEU A 80 -9.12 2.60 -0.18
N HIS A 81 -8.67 2.85 -1.41
CA HIS A 81 -8.88 2.00 -2.56
C HIS A 81 -7.59 1.24 -2.89
N GLY A 82 -7.72 -0.02 -3.27
CA GLY A 82 -6.67 -0.82 -3.89
C GLY A 82 -7.00 -1.04 -5.37
N TYR A 83 -6.04 -0.70 -6.23
CA TYR A 83 -6.10 -0.88 -7.67
C TYR A 83 -5.13 -1.98 -8.04
N GLU A 84 -5.67 -3.09 -8.54
CA GLU A 84 -4.92 -4.25 -8.99
C GLU A 84 -5.07 -4.35 -10.49
N SER A 85 -3.97 -4.67 -11.16
CA SER A 85 -3.95 -4.95 -12.59
C SER A 85 -3.09 -6.17 -12.84
N SER A 86 -3.50 -6.98 -13.80
CA SER A 86 -2.73 -8.13 -14.23
C SER A 86 -2.62 -8.19 -15.74
N CYS A 87 -1.53 -8.78 -16.23
CA CYS A 87 -1.32 -9.06 -17.64
C CYS A 87 -0.87 -10.51 -17.80
N ASP A 88 -1.58 -11.24 -18.67
CA ASP A 88 -1.23 -12.60 -19.07
C ASP A 88 -0.22 -12.53 -20.23
N ALA A 89 0.99 -13.04 -20.00
CA ALA A 89 2.08 -12.98 -20.97
C ALA A 89 1.86 -13.85 -22.21
N SER A 90 0.91 -14.80 -22.18
CA SER A 90 0.65 -15.72 -23.29
C SER A 90 -0.36 -15.14 -24.29
N SER A 91 -1.40 -14.47 -23.78
CA SER A 91 -2.50 -13.88 -24.55
C SER A 91 -2.33 -12.38 -24.75
N GLY A 92 -1.54 -11.71 -23.91
CA GLY A 92 -1.44 -10.25 -23.85
C GLY A 92 -2.69 -9.58 -23.25
N GLU A 93 -3.64 -10.36 -22.73
CA GLU A 93 -4.84 -9.81 -22.12
C GLU A 93 -4.54 -9.16 -20.77
N SER A 94 -5.23 -8.06 -20.48
CA SER A 94 -5.14 -7.36 -19.19
C SER A 94 -6.44 -7.41 -18.44
N ARG A 95 -6.33 -7.51 -17.12
CA ARG A 95 -7.46 -7.44 -16.20
C ARG A 95 -7.19 -6.36 -15.17
N HIS A 96 -8.25 -5.66 -14.78
CA HIS A 96 -8.17 -4.60 -13.80
C HIS A 96 -9.23 -4.83 -12.74
N ARG A 97 -8.85 -4.67 -11.48
CA ARG A 97 -9.72 -4.86 -10.33
C ARG A 97 -9.57 -3.71 -9.37
N HIS A 98 -10.71 -3.19 -8.94
CA HIS A 98 -10.79 -2.17 -7.92
C HIS A 98 -11.38 -2.78 -6.64
N THR A 99 -10.74 -2.52 -5.50
CA THR A 99 -11.24 -2.96 -4.19
C THR A 99 -11.22 -1.80 -3.21
N VAL A 100 -12.22 -1.74 -2.33
CA VAL A 100 -12.25 -0.80 -1.21
C VAL A 100 -11.69 -1.52 0.03
N LYS A 101 -10.61 -1.02 0.62
CA LYS A 101 -9.99 -1.59 1.83
C LYS A 101 -10.68 -1.09 3.10
N PHE A 102 -10.98 0.22 3.15
CA PHE A 102 -11.70 0.85 4.25
C PHE A 102 -12.59 1.97 3.73
N THR A 103 -13.68 2.26 4.44
CA THR A 103 -14.53 3.45 4.24
C THR A 103 -14.61 4.24 5.55
N GLY A 104 -15.17 5.46 5.51
CA GLY A 104 -15.34 6.31 6.69
C GLY A 104 -14.05 6.88 7.27
N LEU A 105 -13.00 7.03 6.44
CA LEU A 105 -11.76 7.71 6.83
C LEU A 105 -12.04 9.18 7.17
N THR A 106 -11.71 9.56 8.40
CA THR A 106 -11.86 10.93 8.89
C THR A 106 -10.47 11.57 9.01
N PRO A 107 -10.17 12.68 8.32
CA PRO A 107 -8.87 13.33 8.42
C PRO A 107 -8.50 13.69 9.88
N LEU A 108 -7.26 13.42 10.28
CA LEU A 108 -6.73 13.83 11.58
C LEU A 108 -6.24 15.28 11.54
N ALA A 109 -6.31 15.96 12.68
CA ALA A 109 -5.65 17.25 12.83
C ALA A 109 -4.12 17.09 12.76
N PRO A 110 -3.37 18.13 12.34
CA PRO A 110 -1.90 18.07 12.30
C PRO A 110 -1.27 17.68 13.66
N ALA A 111 -1.87 18.13 14.77
CA ALA A 111 -1.40 17.80 16.12
C ALA A 111 -1.58 16.31 16.50
N GLU A 112 -2.47 15.59 15.82
CA GLU A 112 -2.73 14.16 16.04
C GLU A 112 -2.05 13.28 14.99
N THR A 113 -1.49 13.89 13.94
CA THR A 113 -0.85 13.18 12.84
C THR A 113 0.51 12.64 13.30
N PRO A 114 0.77 11.32 13.19
CA PRO A 114 2.08 10.77 13.49
C PRO A 114 3.19 11.45 12.66
N SER A 115 4.32 11.75 13.29
CA SER A 115 5.46 12.35 12.59
C SER A 115 6.17 11.33 11.69
N GLU A 116 6.91 11.83 10.71
CA GLU A 116 7.68 10.99 9.79
C GLU A 116 8.74 10.18 10.54
N GLU A 117 9.41 10.79 11.51
CA GLU A 117 10.41 10.13 12.36
C GLU A 117 9.80 8.97 13.13
N ARG A 118 8.56 9.12 13.61
CA ARG A 118 7.84 8.05 14.30
C ARG A 118 7.56 6.89 13.35
N ILE A 119 7.13 7.17 12.12
CA ILE A 119 6.88 6.11 11.12
C ILE A 119 8.19 5.39 10.76
N HIS A 120 9.28 6.12 10.54
CA HIS A 120 10.58 5.52 10.26
C HIS A 120 11.09 4.65 11.43
N ALA A 121 10.90 5.09 12.67
CA ALA A 121 11.25 4.30 13.85
C ALA A 121 10.43 2.99 13.93
N LEU A 122 9.13 3.03 13.63
CA LEU A 122 8.27 1.84 13.60
C LEU A 122 8.72 0.86 12.50
N LEU A 123 9.05 1.35 11.30
CA LEU A 123 9.54 0.52 10.21
C LEU A 123 10.89 -0.14 10.54
N ALA A 124 11.80 0.59 11.19
CA ALA A 124 13.08 0.05 11.63
C ALA A 124 12.91 -1.06 12.69
N ASP A 125 11.98 -0.88 13.62
CA ASP A 125 11.68 -1.89 14.65
C ASP A 125 11.07 -3.16 14.05
N GLU A 126 10.14 -3.02 13.11
CA GLU A 126 9.53 -4.15 12.39
C GLU A 126 10.58 -4.92 11.56
N ALA A 127 11.47 -4.21 10.87
CA ALA A 127 12.58 -4.82 10.13
C ALA A 127 13.53 -5.59 11.06
N ARG A 128 13.86 -5.03 12.23
CA ARG A 128 14.67 -5.70 13.26
C ARG A 128 13.99 -6.97 13.75
N MET A 129 12.71 -6.91 14.13
CA MET A 129 11.94 -8.06 14.59
C MET A 129 11.83 -9.16 13.52
N ARG A 130 11.66 -8.78 12.24
CA ARG A 130 11.66 -9.74 11.12
C ARG A 130 12.99 -10.47 10.98
N ASN A 131 14.11 -9.76 11.12
CA ASN A 131 15.44 -10.36 11.06
C ASN A 131 15.70 -11.32 12.22
N GLU A 132 15.28 -10.97 13.43
CA GLU A 132 15.40 -11.83 14.62
C GLU A 132 14.55 -13.10 14.48
N ARG A 133 13.33 -13.00 13.94
CA ARG A 133 12.47 -14.17 13.66
C ARG A 133 12.99 -15.02 12.51
N GLY A 134 13.61 -14.41 11.49
CA GLY A 134 14.21 -15.10 10.35
C GLY A 134 15.50 -15.85 10.69
N ALA A 135 16.32 -15.29 11.58
CA ALA A 135 17.56 -15.91 12.05
C ALA A 135 17.34 -17.13 12.96
N GLY A 136 16.12 -17.32 13.49
CA GLY A 136 15.73 -18.48 14.30
C GLY A 136 15.42 -19.77 13.51
N ARG A 137 15.52 -19.75 12.17
CA ARG A 137 15.36 -20.94 11.30
C ARG A 137 16.67 -21.27 10.57
N LEU A 138 17.65 -21.77 11.30
CA LEU A 138 18.70 -22.62 10.72
C LEU A 138 18.64 -23.97 11.45
N PRO A 139 18.25 -25.07 10.81
CA PRO A 139 18.56 -26.39 11.34
C PRO A 139 20.07 -26.59 11.19
N GLY A 140 20.74 -26.87 12.31
CA GLY A 140 22.05 -27.52 12.31
C GLY A 140 21.96 -28.98 11.89
#